data_AF-A0A2W5KL86-F1
#
_entry.id   AF-A0A2W5KL86-F1
#
_cell.length_a   1.000
_cell.length_b   1.000
_cell.length_c   1.000
_cell.angle_alpha   90.00
_cell.angle_beta   90.00
_cell.angle_gamma   90.00
#
_symmetry.space_group_name_H-M   'P 1'
#
loop_
_entity.id
_entity.type
_entity.pdbx_description
1 polymer ?
#
loop_
_entity_poly.entity_id
_entity_poly.type
_entity_poly.pdbx_seq_one_letter_code
_entity_poly.pdbx_strand_id
1 'polypeptide(L)'
;MVGLRPGLDPSDRPADRDRGHSLPDLRDLFRPQPPVRARDRRQGSRAHSEARRRVQTDARTVAFRDVVALLQAADLDHPGGRGPVAGEGESYEAGLKFEAFGLTGTTSIYHIDKVNVVFGSSLDNTLAVSGKVRSRGFEADVAGQINDRISLIASYGYTDALNTAGDFKGQRPPNVAKHTASFYAAYDFGKVHNDDTLRIGAGVRAQGRRAGVVTKNPTGSVADQYFLPRYAVFDAFAAYKIAATYPVTVQLNLKNIFDKTYYTSSIGTTALAKSIGEPFQAIASARVDF
;
A
#
# COMPACT_ATOMS: atom_id res chain seq x y z
N MET A 1 15.88 3.76 59.45
CA MET A 1 15.06 2.53 59.47
C MET A 1 15.00 2.02 58.05
N VAL A 2 15.53 0.82 57.84
CA VAL A 2 15.70 0.13 56.56
C VAL A 2 14.35 -0.34 56.03
N GLY A 3 14.16 -0.28 54.71
CA GLY A 3 12.98 -0.82 54.02
C GLY A 3 13.27 -1.08 52.54
N LEU A 4 14.20 -2.00 52.26
CA LEU A 4 14.40 -2.65 50.95
C LEU A 4 13.34 -3.73 50.75
N ARG A 5 12.70 -3.79 49.57
CA ARG A 5 12.30 -4.99 48.77
C ARG A 5 11.71 -4.54 47.42
N PRO A 6 11.65 -5.39 46.38
CA PRO A 6 12.71 -6.24 45.83
C PRO A 6 12.83 -6.07 44.28
N GLY A 7 13.93 -6.59 43.72
CA GLY A 7 14.21 -6.55 42.27
C GLY A 7 13.19 -7.33 41.44
N LEU A 8 12.85 -6.76 40.30
CA LEU A 8 12.12 -7.44 39.23
C LEU A 8 13.02 -8.50 38.59
N ASP A 9 12.46 -9.70 38.51
CA ASP A 9 13.03 -10.90 37.88
C ASP A 9 13.23 -10.67 36.36
N PRO A 10 14.40 -10.99 35.78
CA PRO A 10 14.64 -10.85 34.35
C PRO A 10 13.95 -11.92 33.47
N SER A 11 13.19 -12.86 34.05
CA SER A 11 12.54 -13.95 33.30
C SER A 11 11.12 -13.65 32.80
N ASP A 12 10.56 -12.47 33.07
CA ASP A 12 9.19 -12.10 32.67
C ASP A 12 9.10 -11.23 31.40
N ARG A 13 9.70 -11.70 30.30
CA ARG A 13 9.37 -11.30 28.91
C ARG A 13 9.59 -12.49 27.98
N PRO A 14 8.99 -12.56 26.77
CA PRO A 14 7.65 -12.14 26.33
C PRO A 14 6.99 -13.26 25.47
N ALA A 15 5.74 -13.06 25.04
CA ALA A 15 5.26 -13.66 23.79
C ALA A 15 4.62 -12.54 22.96
N ASP A 16 5.48 -11.80 22.27
CA ASP A 16 5.08 -10.84 21.25
C ASP A 16 4.51 -11.63 20.07
N ARG A 17 3.20 -11.56 19.87
CA ARG A 17 2.54 -12.15 18.70
C ARG A 17 2.81 -11.24 17.52
N ASP A 18 3.84 -11.60 16.79
CA ASP A 18 4.17 -11.15 15.45
C ASP A 18 2.93 -11.25 14.54
N ARG A 19 2.17 -10.15 14.43
CA ARG A 19 1.18 -9.99 13.36
C ARG A 19 1.91 -9.43 12.16
N GLY A 20 2.64 -10.32 11.49
CA GLY A 20 3.13 -10.08 10.15
C GLY A 20 1.95 -9.69 9.24
N HIS A 21 1.95 -8.43 8.79
CA HIS A 21 1.19 -8.06 7.62
C HIS A 21 1.86 -8.73 6.41
N SER A 22 1.33 -9.88 6.01
CA SER A 22 1.75 -10.56 4.80
C SER A 22 1.47 -9.67 3.59
N LEU A 23 2.55 -9.30 2.89
CA LEU A 23 2.49 -8.59 1.62
C LEU A 23 1.85 -9.49 0.55
N PRO A 24 1.11 -8.93 -0.42
CA PRO A 24 0.51 -9.72 -1.49
C PRO A 24 1.57 -10.49 -2.27
N ASP A 25 1.27 -11.76 -2.56
CA ASP A 25 2.09 -12.65 -3.36
C ASP A 25 2.06 -12.20 -4.83
N LEU A 26 3.23 -12.05 -5.47
CA LEU A 26 3.33 -11.68 -6.89
C LEU A 26 2.62 -12.71 -7.81
N ARG A 27 2.37 -13.93 -7.30
CA ARG A 27 1.57 -14.97 -7.97
C ARG A 27 0.15 -14.53 -8.34
N ASP A 28 -0.41 -13.56 -7.62
CA ASP A 28 -1.80 -13.14 -7.82
C ASP A 28 -1.93 -11.97 -8.81
N LEU A 29 -0.83 -11.32 -9.18
CA LEU A 29 -0.84 -10.16 -10.08
C LEU A 29 -1.05 -10.52 -11.56
N PHE A 30 -0.84 -11.78 -11.96
CA PHE A 30 -0.78 -12.16 -13.39
C PHE A 30 -1.56 -13.42 -13.79
N ARG A 31 -2.62 -13.80 -13.06
CA ARG A 31 -3.49 -14.91 -13.50
C ARG A 31 -4.43 -14.48 -14.64
N PRO A 32 -4.60 -15.29 -15.72
CA PRO A 32 -5.60 -15.03 -16.75
C PRO A 32 -7.03 -15.19 -16.19
N GLN A 33 -7.95 -14.29 -16.57
CA GLN A 33 -9.35 -14.34 -16.17
C GLN A 33 -10.19 -15.22 -17.12
N PRO A 34 -11.20 -15.97 -16.63
CA PRO A 34 -12.17 -16.64 -17.48
C PRO A 34 -13.13 -15.61 -18.14
N PRO A 35 -13.66 -15.90 -19.35
CA PRO A 35 -14.55 -14.98 -20.05
C PRO A 35 -15.88 -14.77 -19.31
N VAL A 36 -16.31 -13.51 -19.20
CA VAL A 36 -17.60 -13.13 -18.58
C VAL A 36 -18.74 -13.39 -19.58
N ARG A 37 -19.64 -14.33 -19.28
CA ARG A 37 -20.88 -14.52 -20.04
C ARG A 37 -21.87 -13.39 -19.73
N ALA A 38 -22.31 -12.67 -20.76
CA ALA A 38 -23.41 -11.71 -20.68
C ALA A 38 -24.72 -12.42 -20.29
N ARG A 39 -25.41 -11.92 -19.25
CA ARG A 39 -26.78 -12.36 -18.90
C ARG A 39 -27.78 -11.27 -19.28
N ASP A 40 -28.84 -11.76 -19.93
CA ASP A 40 -29.93 -11.02 -20.54
C ASP A 40 -30.86 -10.36 -19.49
N ARG A 41 -31.41 -9.18 -19.82
CA ARG A 41 -32.29 -8.38 -18.95
C ARG A 41 -33.76 -8.75 -19.13
N ARG A 42 -34.48 -9.03 -18.03
CA ARG A 42 -35.94 -8.79 -17.92
C ARG A 42 -36.33 -8.25 -16.54
N GLN A 43 -37.42 -7.48 -16.55
CA GLN A 43 -37.92 -6.44 -15.62
C GLN A 43 -38.61 -6.92 -14.32
N GLY A 44 -38.76 -5.98 -13.36
CA GLY A 44 -39.78 -5.92 -12.29
C GLY A 44 -39.24 -5.31 -10.98
N SER A 45 -39.30 -3.99 -10.76
CA SER A 45 -40.36 -3.16 -10.13
C SER A 45 -40.50 -3.25 -8.59
N ARG A 46 -40.30 -2.07 -7.95
CA ARG A 46 -40.78 -1.53 -6.64
C ARG A 46 -40.00 -1.79 -5.32
N ALA A 47 -39.32 -0.70 -4.91
CA ALA A 47 -39.50 0.10 -3.67
C ALA A 47 -39.04 -0.38 -2.27
N HIS A 48 -38.18 0.48 -1.70
CA HIS A 48 -37.93 0.87 -0.30
C HIS A 48 -37.06 0.02 0.66
N SER A 49 -35.99 0.71 1.08
CA SER A 49 -35.26 0.67 2.37
C SER A 49 -34.81 -0.67 2.93
N GLU A 50 -33.53 -0.96 2.72
CA GLU A 50 -32.49 -1.28 3.71
C GLU A 50 -31.39 -2.05 3.01
N ALA A 51 -30.23 -1.41 2.79
CA ALA A 51 -29.07 -2.08 2.21
C ALA A 51 -27.87 -1.95 3.15
N ARG A 52 -27.94 -2.66 4.28
CA ARG A 52 -26.74 -3.28 4.86
C ARG A 52 -26.23 -4.31 3.86
N ARG A 53 -25.46 -3.88 2.85
CA ARG A 53 -24.70 -4.80 2.02
C ARG A 53 -23.27 -4.86 2.56
N ARG A 54 -23.02 -5.92 3.34
CA ARG A 54 -21.69 -6.53 3.41
C ARG A 54 -21.26 -6.80 1.98
N VAL A 55 -20.44 -5.92 1.42
CA VAL A 55 -19.72 -6.20 0.19
C VAL A 55 -18.53 -7.05 0.64
N GLN A 56 -18.69 -8.35 0.42
CA GLN A 56 -17.61 -9.33 0.43
C GLN A 56 -16.48 -8.77 -0.45
N THR A 57 -15.45 -8.23 0.18
CA THR A 57 -14.30 -7.62 -0.48
C THR A 57 -13.51 -8.72 -1.17
N ASP A 58 -13.69 -8.86 -2.48
CA ASP A 58 -12.88 -9.74 -3.30
C ASP A 58 -11.44 -9.20 -3.30
N ALA A 59 -10.47 -10.06 -2.98
CA ALA A 59 -9.11 -9.71 -2.57
C ALA A 59 -8.19 -9.19 -3.70
N ARG A 60 -8.74 -8.58 -4.75
CA ARG A 60 -8.06 -8.34 -6.04
C ARG A 60 -7.72 -6.88 -6.33
N THR A 61 -7.76 -6.03 -5.31
CA THR A 61 -7.38 -4.60 -5.42
C THR A 61 -6.48 -4.25 -4.24
N VAL A 62 -5.31 -4.89 -4.18
CA VAL A 62 -4.26 -4.62 -3.19
C VAL A 62 -3.01 -4.15 -3.94
N ALA A 63 -3.14 -3.00 -4.58
CA ALA A 63 -2.03 -2.10 -4.83
C ALA A 63 -2.68 -0.71 -4.88
N PHE A 64 -2.24 0.20 -4.01
CA PHE A 64 -2.72 1.59 -3.91
C PHE A 64 -4.07 1.87 -3.24
N ARG A 65 -4.43 1.12 -2.18
CA ARG A 65 -5.37 1.62 -1.15
C ARG A 65 -4.69 2.36 0.02
N ASP A 66 -3.40 2.66 -0.09
CA ASP A 66 -2.59 3.07 1.07
C ASP A 66 -2.54 4.57 1.38
N VAL A 67 -3.33 5.42 0.70
CA VAL A 67 -3.58 6.79 1.21
C VAL A 67 -4.87 6.83 2.05
N VAL A 68 -5.89 6.06 1.65
CA VAL A 68 -7.16 5.94 2.41
C VAL A 68 -6.96 5.07 3.65
N ALA A 69 -6.21 3.96 3.55
CA ALA A 69 -5.98 3.05 4.69
C ALA A 69 -5.15 3.70 5.81
N LEU A 70 -4.14 4.52 5.46
CA LEU A 70 -3.36 5.25 6.46
C LEU A 70 -4.19 6.32 7.20
N LEU A 71 -5.25 6.82 6.56
CA LEU A 71 -6.21 7.74 7.17
C LEU A 71 -7.31 7.02 7.96
N GLN A 72 -7.58 5.73 7.73
CA GLN A 72 -8.60 4.98 8.49
C GLN A 72 -8.10 4.41 9.82
N ALA A 73 -6.78 4.24 10.01
CA ALA A 73 -6.21 3.58 11.19
C ALA A 73 -6.07 4.43 12.47
N ALA A 74 -6.72 5.60 12.55
CA ALA A 74 -6.59 6.51 13.70
C ALA A 74 -7.69 6.38 14.77
N ASP A 75 -8.57 5.38 14.68
CA ASP A 75 -9.53 5.06 15.74
C ASP A 75 -8.92 4.04 16.71
N LEU A 76 -8.16 4.52 17.69
CA LEU A 76 -7.81 3.74 18.87
C LEU A 76 -8.72 4.20 20.02
N ASP A 77 -9.69 3.34 20.35
CA ASP A 77 -10.59 3.50 21.48
C ASP A 77 -9.83 3.24 22.80
N HIS A 78 -9.93 4.15 23.76
CA HIS A 78 -9.44 3.97 25.14
C HIS A 78 -10.51 4.41 26.16
N PRO A 79 -10.75 3.61 27.22
CA PRO A 79 -11.79 3.87 28.20
C PRO A 79 -11.29 4.88 29.25
N GLY A 80 -11.80 6.12 29.20
CA GLY A 80 -11.67 7.08 30.30
C GLY A 80 -11.52 8.54 29.87
N GLY A 81 -12.65 9.27 29.84
CA GLY A 81 -12.69 10.74 29.99
C GLY A 81 -12.40 11.58 28.74
N ARG A 82 -13.48 11.91 27.99
CA ARG A 82 -13.52 12.58 26.66
C ARG A 82 -12.72 11.82 25.60
N GLY A 83 -13.38 10.82 25.00
CA GLY A 83 -12.86 10.12 23.84
C GLY A 83 -12.50 11.07 22.70
N PRO A 84 -11.62 10.65 21.77
CA PRO A 84 -11.24 11.45 20.61
C PRO A 84 -12.52 11.94 19.90
N VAL A 85 -12.59 13.25 19.63
CA VAL A 85 -13.67 13.80 18.81
C VAL A 85 -13.58 13.09 17.46
N ALA A 86 -14.68 12.45 17.04
CA ALA A 86 -14.72 11.68 15.81
C ALA A 86 -14.05 12.47 14.67
N GLY A 87 -13.14 11.81 13.96
CA GLY A 87 -12.53 12.39 12.78
C GLY A 87 -13.58 12.53 11.68
N GLU A 88 -14.02 13.75 11.40
CA GLU A 88 -14.87 14.03 10.24
C GLU A 88 -13.99 14.23 8.99
N GLY A 89 -14.48 13.78 7.84
CA GLY A 89 -13.78 13.93 6.56
C GLY A 89 -14.75 14.29 5.47
N GLU A 90 -14.44 15.35 4.72
CA GLU A 90 -15.14 15.71 3.49
C GLU A 90 -14.28 15.30 2.29
N SER A 91 -14.88 14.65 1.30
CA SER A 91 -14.19 14.19 0.09
C SER A 91 -15.00 14.45 -1.16
N TYR A 92 -14.34 15.01 -2.16
CA TYR A 92 -14.84 15.16 -3.52
C TYR A 92 -13.94 14.34 -4.43
N GLU A 93 -14.52 13.43 -5.21
CA GLU A 93 -13.81 12.58 -6.15
C GLU A 93 -14.58 12.51 -7.46
N ALA A 94 -13.85 12.56 -8.57
CA ALA A 94 -14.39 12.31 -9.90
C ALA A 94 -13.44 11.37 -10.63
N GLY A 95 -13.98 10.37 -11.32
CA GLY A 95 -13.15 9.38 -11.99
C GLY A 95 -13.80 8.78 -13.23
N LEU A 96 -12.94 8.27 -14.10
CA LEU A 96 -13.26 7.58 -15.33
C LEU A 96 -12.76 6.14 -15.24
N LYS A 97 -13.53 5.24 -15.85
CA LYS A 97 -13.10 3.86 -16.09
C LYS A 97 -13.17 3.62 -17.58
N PHE A 98 -12.19 2.90 -18.11
CA PHE A 98 -12.18 2.54 -19.51
C PHE A 98 -11.78 1.07 -19.69
N GLU A 99 -12.25 0.52 -20.79
CA GLU A 99 -11.84 -0.78 -21.31
C GLU A 99 -11.70 -0.62 -22.82
N ALA A 100 -10.48 -0.78 -23.32
CA ALA A 100 -10.18 -0.61 -24.73
C ALA A 100 -8.88 -1.35 -25.08
N PHE A 101 -8.83 -1.95 -26.28
CA PHE A 101 -7.61 -2.58 -26.82
C PHE A 101 -6.95 -3.62 -25.89
N GLY A 102 -7.76 -4.41 -25.17
CA GLY A 102 -7.25 -5.41 -24.22
C GLY A 102 -6.74 -4.85 -22.90
N LEU A 103 -6.90 -3.54 -22.67
CA LEU A 103 -6.54 -2.84 -21.45
C LEU A 103 -7.79 -2.39 -20.69
N THR A 104 -7.74 -2.53 -19.38
CA THR A 104 -8.68 -1.91 -18.45
C THR A 104 -7.94 -0.86 -17.64
N GLY A 105 -8.61 0.24 -17.31
CA GLY A 105 -7.98 1.27 -16.50
C GLY A 105 -8.96 2.17 -15.78
N THR A 106 -8.43 2.86 -14.79
CA THR A 106 -9.14 3.84 -13.98
C THR A 106 -8.29 5.09 -13.87
N THR A 107 -8.93 6.25 -13.90
CA THR A 107 -8.30 7.49 -13.48
C THR A 107 -9.25 8.28 -12.61
N SER A 108 -8.73 8.90 -11.57
CA SER A 108 -9.52 9.74 -10.66
C SER A 108 -8.77 11.00 -10.31
N ILE A 109 -9.52 12.05 -10.01
CA ILE A 109 -9.05 13.26 -9.34
C ILE A 109 -9.78 13.36 -8.02
N TYR A 110 -9.08 13.80 -6.98
CA TYR A 110 -9.67 13.89 -5.64
C TYR A 110 -9.22 15.14 -4.90
N HIS A 111 -10.10 15.57 -3.99
CA HIS A 111 -9.85 16.54 -2.95
C HIS A 111 -10.48 16.03 -1.66
N ILE A 112 -9.68 15.85 -0.63
CA ILE A 112 -10.06 15.29 0.67
C ILE A 112 -9.58 16.22 1.76
N ASP A 113 -10.49 16.65 2.63
CA ASP A 113 -10.22 17.41 3.84
C ASP A 113 -10.61 16.56 5.05
N LYS A 114 -9.62 16.18 5.88
CA LYS A 114 -9.85 15.41 7.10
C LYS A 114 -9.56 16.25 8.33
N VAL A 115 -10.49 16.32 9.28
CA VAL A 115 -10.31 17.00 10.57
C VAL A 115 -9.97 16.01 11.70
N ASN A 116 -9.49 16.55 12.83
CA ASN A 116 -9.11 15.80 14.03
C ASN A 116 -8.08 14.70 13.77
N VAL A 117 -7.15 14.94 12.83
CA VAL A 117 -6.03 14.02 12.60
C VAL A 117 -5.06 14.14 13.78
N VAL A 118 -4.96 13.07 14.56
CA VAL A 118 -4.06 12.98 15.71
C VAL A 118 -2.79 12.26 15.31
N PHE A 119 -1.63 12.87 15.56
CA PHE A 119 -0.34 12.20 15.56
C PHE A 119 0.07 11.96 17.02
N GLY A 120 0.36 10.71 17.40
CA GLY A 120 0.85 10.42 18.75
C GLY A 120 2.26 11.00 18.95
N SER A 121 2.47 11.78 20.02
CA SER A 121 3.82 12.11 20.51
C SER A 121 4.14 11.21 21.70
N SER A 122 5.21 10.41 21.59
CA SER A 122 5.60 9.45 22.63
C SER A 122 6.47 10.04 23.74
N LEU A 123 6.88 11.31 23.67
CA LEU A 123 7.71 11.91 24.71
C LEU A 123 6.92 12.25 25.98
N ASP A 124 5.67 12.69 25.87
CA ASP A 124 4.89 13.17 27.02
C ASP A 124 3.48 12.55 27.12
N ASN A 125 3.21 11.47 26.36
CA ASN A 125 1.86 10.91 26.19
C ASN A 125 0.82 11.96 25.72
N THR A 126 1.28 13.04 25.10
CA THR A 126 0.44 14.11 24.58
C THR A 126 0.17 13.87 23.09
N LEU A 127 -1.11 13.86 22.74
CA LEU A 127 -1.57 13.74 21.36
C LEU A 127 -1.27 15.05 20.64
N ALA A 128 -0.40 15.03 19.62
CA ALA A 128 -0.14 16.19 18.79
C ALA A 128 -1.22 16.24 17.71
N VAL A 129 -2.15 17.18 17.84
CA VAL A 129 -3.30 17.30 16.94
C VAL A 129 -2.85 18.07 15.70
N SER A 130 -2.81 17.40 14.55
CA SER A 130 -2.63 18.08 13.25
C SER A 130 -3.82 18.97 12.91
N GLY A 131 -4.94 18.83 13.61
CA GLY A 131 -6.13 19.67 13.48
C GLY A 131 -6.92 19.40 12.19
N LYS A 132 -6.28 19.60 11.03
CA LYS A 132 -6.85 19.33 9.71
C LYS A 132 -5.75 19.00 8.70
N VAL A 133 -5.97 17.99 7.88
CA VAL A 133 -5.10 17.59 6.77
C VAL A 133 -5.90 17.65 5.47
N ARG A 134 -5.35 18.32 4.47
CA ARG A 134 -5.89 18.30 3.11
C ARG A 134 -5.01 17.41 2.23
N SER A 135 -5.64 16.55 1.45
CA SER A 135 -5.01 15.75 0.40
C SER A 135 -5.74 15.98 -0.91
N ARG A 136 -5.01 16.34 -1.96
CA ARG A 136 -5.58 16.47 -3.31
C ARG A 136 -4.64 15.86 -4.32
N GLY A 137 -5.20 15.33 -5.39
CA GLY A 137 -4.40 14.53 -6.27
C GLY A 137 -5.13 13.96 -7.45
N PHE A 138 -4.40 13.12 -8.17
CA PHE A 138 -4.97 12.25 -9.18
C PHE A 138 -4.28 10.90 -9.15
N GLU A 139 -5.03 9.87 -9.49
CA GLU A 139 -4.55 8.50 -9.59
C GLU A 139 -4.91 7.96 -10.97
N ALA A 140 -4.04 7.10 -11.49
CA ALA A 140 -4.23 6.43 -12.76
C ALA A 140 -3.68 5.00 -12.65
N ASP A 141 -4.51 4.03 -13.02
CA ASP A 141 -4.16 2.62 -13.07
C ASP A 141 -4.56 2.06 -14.44
N VAL A 142 -3.71 1.21 -14.99
CA VAL A 142 -3.98 0.48 -16.22
C VAL A 142 -3.40 -0.93 -16.12
N ALA A 143 -4.17 -1.92 -16.56
CA ALA A 143 -3.76 -3.32 -16.56
C ALA A 143 -4.39 -4.04 -17.75
N GLY A 144 -3.65 -4.98 -18.33
CA GLY A 144 -4.19 -5.86 -19.37
C GLY A 144 -3.14 -6.39 -20.32
N GLN A 145 -3.61 -6.85 -21.48
CA GLN A 145 -2.79 -7.40 -22.54
C GLN A 145 -2.74 -6.40 -23.70
N ILE A 146 -1.54 -5.96 -24.06
CA ILE A 146 -1.32 -5.11 -25.25
C ILE A 146 -1.50 -5.95 -26.52
N ASN A 147 -1.09 -7.22 -26.45
CA ASN A 147 -1.28 -8.23 -27.47
C ASN A 147 -1.21 -9.63 -26.81
N ASP A 148 -1.30 -10.69 -27.62
CA ASP A 148 -1.32 -12.08 -27.15
C ASP A 148 -0.09 -12.52 -26.34
N ARG A 149 1.01 -11.74 -26.37
CA ARG A 149 2.27 -12.06 -25.69
C ARG A 149 2.66 -11.07 -24.62
N ILE A 150 2.20 -9.82 -24.68
CA ILE A 150 2.61 -8.76 -23.76
C ILE A 150 1.46 -8.38 -22.85
N SER A 151 1.67 -8.53 -21.55
CA SER A 151 0.80 -7.94 -20.53
C SER A 151 1.53 -6.87 -19.75
N LEU A 152 0.81 -5.83 -19.34
CA LEU A 152 1.34 -4.79 -18.46
C LEU A 152 0.40 -4.50 -17.30
N ILE A 153 0.97 -3.93 -16.25
CA ILE A 153 0.28 -3.22 -15.18
C ILE A 153 1.08 -1.95 -14.92
N ALA A 154 0.41 -0.81 -14.89
CA ALA A 154 1.01 0.46 -14.57
C ALA A 154 0.08 1.25 -13.63
N SER A 155 0.69 1.90 -12.63
CA SER A 155 0.00 2.74 -11.67
C SER A 155 0.81 4.01 -11.46
N TYR A 156 0.12 5.13 -11.36
CA TYR A 156 0.70 6.42 -11.02
C TYR A 156 -0.24 7.19 -10.09
N GLY A 157 0.34 7.73 -9.02
CA GLY A 157 -0.36 8.58 -8.07
C GLY A 157 0.38 9.90 -7.89
N TYR A 158 -0.38 11.00 -7.93
CA TYR A 158 0.07 12.31 -7.50
C TYR A 158 -0.72 12.75 -6.27
N THR A 159 -0.05 13.01 -5.15
CA THR A 159 -0.69 13.40 -3.89
C THR A 159 -0.04 14.63 -3.27
N ASP A 160 -0.74 15.76 -3.35
CA ASP A 160 -0.38 16.97 -2.62
C ASP A 160 -1.10 17.03 -1.27
N ALA A 161 -0.46 16.45 -0.26
CA ALA A 161 -0.93 16.48 1.11
C ALA A 161 -0.26 17.59 1.94
N LEU A 162 -1.07 18.29 2.74
CA LEU A 162 -0.65 19.41 3.58
C LEU A 162 -1.48 19.46 4.87
N ASN A 163 -0.83 19.69 6.00
CA ASN A 163 -1.51 20.04 7.24
C ASN A 163 -2.03 21.49 7.11
N THR A 164 -3.35 21.68 7.15
CA THR A 164 -3.99 22.98 6.93
C THR A 164 -4.36 23.71 8.22
N ALA A 165 -4.33 23.01 9.35
CA ALA A 165 -4.50 23.56 10.69
C ALA A 165 -3.56 22.86 11.69
N GLY A 166 -3.77 23.11 12.98
CA GLY A 166 -3.02 22.49 14.08
C GLY A 166 -1.57 22.96 14.17
N ASP A 167 -0.81 22.29 15.04
CA ASP A 167 0.58 22.64 15.34
C ASP A 167 1.50 22.55 14.11
N PHE A 168 1.23 21.58 13.24
CA PHE A 168 2.05 21.31 12.06
C PHE A 168 1.57 22.03 10.79
N LYS A 169 0.77 23.10 10.93
CA LYS A 169 0.21 23.84 9.78
C LYS A 169 1.29 24.26 8.79
N GLY A 170 1.06 24.01 7.51
CA GLY A 170 2.00 24.30 6.42
C GLY A 170 3.05 23.22 6.18
N GLN A 171 3.16 22.23 7.07
CA GLN A 171 4.02 21.07 6.89
C GLN A 171 3.31 19.95 6.13
N ARG A 172 4.09 19.12 5.44
CA ARG A 172 3.56 17.91 4.79
C ARG A 172 3.36 16.79 5.80
N PRO A 173 2.26 16.02 5.73
CA PRO A 173 2.12 14.79 6.51
C PRO A 173 3.31 13.85 6.28
N PRO A 174 3.79 13.15 7.32
CA PRO A 174 4.90 12.22 7.20
C PRO A 174 4.54 11.06 6.25
N ASN A 175 5.55 10.52 5.59
CA ASN A 175 5.46 9.35 4.69
C ASN A 175 4.55 9.51 3.45
N VAL A 176 3.98 10.69 3.20
CA VAL A 176 3.20 10.95 1.98
C VAL A 176 4.11 11.50 0.86
N ALA A 177 4.45 10.63 -0.10
CA ALA A 177 5.17 11.02 -1.30
C ALA A 177 4.25 11.79 -2.26
N LYS A 178 4.79 12.84 -2.91
CA LYS A 178 4.04 13.56 -3.96
C LYS A 178 3.77 12.70 -5.19
N HIS A 179 4.69 11.80 -5.50
CA HIS A 179 4.64 10.96 -6.69
C HIS A 179 4.91 9.52 -6.28
N THR A 180 4.04 8.63 -6.70
CA THR A 180 4.25 7.18 -6.63
C THR A 180 4.02 6.60 -8.01
N ALA A 181 4.85 5.65 -8.42
CA ALA A 181 4.69 4.98 -9.69
C ALA A 181 5.09 3.53 -9.59
N SER A 182 4.38 2.66 -10.30
CA SER A 182 4.83 1.30 -10.55
C SER A 182 4.52 0.92 -11.99
N PHE A 183 5.43 0.15 -12.59
CA PHE A 183 5.23 -0.38 -13.92
C PHE A 183 5.80 -1.80 -13.97
N TYR A 184 5.00 -2.74 -14.45
CA TYR A 184 5.41 -4.11 -14.67
C TYR A 184 4.95 -4.55 -16.05
N ALA A 185 5.84 -5.23 -16.77
CA ALA A 185 5.52 -5.86 -18.04
C ALA A 185 6.02 -7.30 -18.04
N ALA A 186 5.28 -8.17 -18.74
CA ALA A 186 5.66 -9.54 -18.93
C ALA A 186 5.45 -9.93 -20.40
N TYR A 187 6.41 -10.70 -20.92
CA TYR A 187 6.39 -11.28 -22.24
C TYR A 187 6.22 -12.80 -22.13
N ASP A 188 5.22 -13.32 -22.84
CA ASP A 188 4.98 -14.75 -23.03
C ASP A 188 5.69 -15.20 -24.31
N PHE A 189 6.68 -16.08 -24.15
CA PHE A 189 7.40 -16.67 -25.28
C PHE A 189 6.57 -17.74 -25.99
N GLY A 190 5.41 -18.12 -25.43
CA GLY A 190 4.62 -19.24 -25.90
C GLY A 190 5.38 -20.55 -25.71
N LYS A 191 5.18 -21.48 -26.64
CA LYS A 191 5.83 -22.79 -26.62
C LYS A 191 7.33 -22.67 -26.94
N VAL A 192 8.18 -23.21 -26.08
CA VAL A 192 9.65 -23.14 -26.23
C VAL A 192 10.29 -24.51 -26.43
N HIS A 193 9.80 -25.57 -25.78
CA HIS A 193 10.32 -26.94 -25.92
C HIS A 193 9.25 -27.95 -25.49
N ASN A 194 8.96 -28.99 -26.29
CA ASN A 194 8.00 -30.06 -25.93
C ASN A 194 6.66 -29.56 -25.34
N ASP A 195 6.07 -28.52 -25.95
CA ASP A 195 4.86 -27.82 -25.47
C ASP A 195 5.00 -27.04 -24.14
N ASP A 196 6.17 -27.04 -23.51
CA ASP A 196 6.48 -26.18 -22.36
C ASP A 196 6.39 -24.72 -22.74
N THR A 197 6.01 -23.87 -21.78
CA THR A 197 5.88 -22.42 -21.98
C THR A 197 6.81 -21.63 -21.08
N LEU A 198 7.33 -20.52 -21.59
CA LEU A 198 8.21 -19.62 -20.87
C LEU A 198 7.60 -18.22 -20.81
N ARG A 199 7.61 -17.62 -19.63
CA ARG A 199 7.16 -16.26 -19.39
C ARG A 199 8.20 -15.51 -18.58
N ILE A 200 8.60 -14.34 -19.04
CA ILE A 200 9.57 -13.48 -18.35
C ILE A 200 8.93 -12.12 -18.15
N GLY A 201 9.13 -11.52 -16.98
CA GLY A 201 8.68 -10.16 -16.72
C GLY A 201 9.65 -9.38 -15.88
N ALA A 202 9.49 -8.06 -15.92
CA ALA A 202 10.25 -7.13 -15.13
C ALA A 202 9.40 -5.91 -14.81
N GLY A 203 9.80 -5.19 -13.78
CA GLY A 203 9.15 -3.95 -13.43
C GLY A 203 9.94 -3.08 -12.47
N VAL A 204 9.35 -1.95 -12.16
CA VAL A 204 9.90 -0.92 -11.30
C VAL A 204 8.84 -0.42 -10.34
N ARG A 205 9.24 -0.16 -9.11
CA ARG A 205 8.48 0.61 -8.13
C ARG A 205 9.28 1.84 -7.76
N ALA A 206 8.65 3.00 -7.87
CA ALA A 206 9.25 4.28 -7.59
C ALA A 206 8.40 5.09 -6.62
N GLN A 207 9.07 5.78 -5.70
CA GLN A 207 8.45 6.64 -4.72
C GLN A 207 9.24 7.92 -4.56
N GLY A 208 8.53 9.04 -4.62
CA GLY A 208 9.09 10.37 -4.49
C GLY A 208 9.61 10.67 -3.08
N ARG A 209 10.26 11.84 -2.98
CA ARG A 209 10.68 12.40 -1.70
C ARG A 209 9.44 12.64 -0.81
N ARG A 210 9.55 12.30 0.47
CA ARG A 210 8.46 12.43 1.45
C ARG A 210 8.98 12.89 2.80
N ALA A 211 8.14 13.58 3.56
CA ALA A 211 8.50 14.07 4.89
C ALA A 211 8.69 12.89 5.86
N GLY A 212 9.65 12.99 6.76
CA GLY A 212 9.75 12.09 7.91
C GLY A 212 8.83 12.53 9.06
N VAL A 213 8.79 11.72 10.12
CA VAL A 213 8.02 12.07 11.33
C VAL A 213 8.79 13.10 12.12
N VAL A 214 8.14 14.22 12.45
CA VAL A 214 8.70 15.29 13.29
C VAL A 214 7.81 15.50 14.51
N THR A 215 8.42 15.85 15.63
CA THR A 215 7.73 16.16 16.89
C THR A 215 8.02 17.59 17.33
N LYS A 216 7.35 18.03 18.41
CA LYS A 216 7.73 19.26 19.10
C LYS A 216 9.02 19.02 19.88
N ASN A 217 9.89 20.02 19.86
CA ASN A 217 11.06 20.08 20.75
C ASN A 217 10.61 20.34 22.20
N PRO A 218 11.48 20.12 23.21
CA PRO A 218 11.14 20.34 24.62
C PRO A 218 10.65 21.76 24.96
N THR A 219 10.94 22.75 24.12
CA THR A 219 10.45 24.13 24.23
C THR A 219 9.06 24.36 23.63
N GLY A 220 8.39 23.29 23.17
CA GLY A 220 7.05 23.33 22.55
C GLY A 220 7.03 23.76 21.08
N SER A 221 8.18 24.11 20.49
CA SER A 221 8.30 24.50 19.08
C SER A 221 8.32 23.29 18.16
N VAL A 222 7.60 23.36 17.03
CA VAL A 222 7.60 22.30 16.01
C VAL A 222 8.96 22.27 15.29
N ALA A 223 9.57 21.09 15.19
CA ALA A 223 10.84 20.93 14.48
C ALA A 223 10.70 21.08 12.95
N ASP A 224 11.80 21.46 12.30
CA ASP A 224 11.89 21.51 10.84
C ASP A 224 11.70 20.13 10.21
N GLN A 225 11.03 20.09 9.05
CA GLN A 225 10.84 18.85 8.32
C GLN A 225 12.16 18.36 7.71
N TYR A 226 12.50 17.10 7.98
CA TYR A 226 13.44 16.35 7.14
C TYR A 226 12.69 15.46 6.15
N PHE A 227 13.40 15.03 5.12
CA PHE A 227 12.82 14.26 4.02
C PHE A 227 13.58 12.97 3.77
N LEU A 228 12.84 11.88 3.57
CA LEU A 228 13.39 10.63 3.07
C LEU A 228 13.70 10.78 1.57
N PRO A 229 14.83 10.23 1.09
CA PRO A 229 15.19 10.31 -0.32
C PRO A 229 14.17 9.57 -1.19
N ARG A 230 14.03 10.03 -2.43
CA ARG A 230 13.29 9.29 -3.47
C ARG A 230 14.02 8.00 -3.80
N TYR A 231 13.27 6.97 -4.19
CA TYR A 231 13.86 5.72 -4.65
C TYR A 231 13.09 5.15 -5.84
N ALA A 232 13.78 4.24 -6.52
CA ALA A 232 13.23 3.36 -7.53
C ALA A 232 13.97 2.03 -7.37
N VAL A 233 13.23 0.93 -7.29
CA VAL A 233 13.73 -0.45 -7.18
C VAL A 233 13.14 -1.27 -8.31
N PHE A 234 13.93 -2.22 -8.80
CA PHE A 234 13.60 -3.01 -9.99
C PHE A 234 13.48 -4.48 -9.59
N ASP A 235 12.46 -5.12 -10.14
CA ASP A 235 12.13 -6.51 -9.89
C ASP A 235 12.04 -7.24 -11.23
N ALA A 236 12.30 -8.54 -11.22
CA ALA A 236 12.18 -9.41 -12.39
C ALA A 236 11.67 -10.79 -12.00
N PHE A 237 11.09 -11.51 -12.95
CA PHE A 237 10.75 -12.91 -12.77
C PHE A 237 10.90 -13.70 -14.07
N ALA A 238 11.08 -15.00 -13.93
CA ALA A 238 10.95 -15.98 -15.01
C ALA A 238 10.12 -17.15 -14.51
N ALA A 239 9.15 -17.58 -15.30
CA ALA A 239 8.29 -18.72 -15.04
C ALA A 239 8.35 -19.68 -16.23
N TYR A 240 8.64 -20.95 -15.95
CA TYR A 240 8.69 -22.03 -16.91
C TYR A 240 7.65 -23.07 -16.54
N LYS A 241 6.71 -23.33 -17.45
CA LYS A 241 5.65 -24.31 -17.24
C LYS A 241 5.91 -25.52 -18.12
N ILE A 242 6.15 -26.65 -17.47
CA ILE A 242 6.38 -27.95 -18.08
C ILE A 242 5.03 -28.56 -18.43
N ALA A 243 4.88 -28.96 -19.70
CA ALA A 243 3.71 -29.68 -20.19
C ALA A 243 3.84 -31.16 -19.82
N ALA A 244 2.93 -31.63 -18.97
CA ALA A 244 2.84 -33.02 -18.52
C ALA A 244 1.38 -33.34 -18.16
N THR A 245 1.09 -34.62 -17.87
CA THR A 245 -0.23 -35.06 -17.37
C THR A 245 -0.72 -34.21 -16.21
N TYR A 246 0.21 -33.84 -15.32
CA TYR A 246 0.01 -32.83 -14.28
C TYR A 246 1.01 -31.69 -14.54
N PRO A 247 0.58 -30.56 -15.12
CA PRO A 247 1.49 -29.47 -15.46
C PRO A 247 2.25 -28.94 -14.25
N VAL A 248 3.54 -28.65 -14.43
CA VAL A 248 4.42 -28.14 -13.37
C VAL A 248 4.93 -26.76 -13.74
N THR A 249 4.71 -25.76 -12.91
CA THR A 249 5.27 -24.42 -13.08
C THR A 249 6.42 -24.21 -12.12
N VAL A 250 7.61 -23.92 -12.63
CA VAL A 250 8.78 -23.48 -11.87
C VAL A 250 8.96 -21.98 -12.09
N GLN A 251 9.12 -21.21 -11.02
CA GLN A 251 9.25 -19.76 -11.11
C GLN A 251 10.36 -19.23 -10.21
N LEU A 252 11.18 -18.34 -10.75
CA LEU A 252 12.16 -17.53 -10.04
C LEU A 252 11.71 -16.07 -10.02
N ASN A 253 11.68 -15.47 -8.85
CA ASN A 253 11.43 -14.04 -8.64
C ASN A 253 12.67 -13.39 -8.06
N LEU A 254 13.10 -12.29 -8.66
CA LEU A 254 14.21 -11.46 -8.22
C LEU A 254 13.64 -10.09 -7.82
N LYS A 255 13.80 -9.70 -6.55
CA LYS A 255 13.38 -8.39 -6.05
C LYS A 255 14.60 -7.52 -5.78
N ASN A 256 14.45 -6.22 -6.02
CA ASN A 256 15.52 -5.24 -5.86
C ASN A 256 16.84 -5.70 -6.51
N ILE A 257 16.80 -5.98 -7.82
CA ILE A 257 17.88 -6.63 -8.58
C ILE A 257 19.21 -5.87 -8.59
N PHE A 258 19.20 -4.59 -8.22
CA PHE A 258 20.38 -3.74 -8.11
C PHE A 258 20.86 -3.55 -6.67
N ASP A 259 20.31 -4.32 -5.73
CA ASP A 259 20.61 -4.30 -4.30
C ASP A 259 20.63 -2.89 -3.71
N LYS A 260 19.65 -2.07 -4.11
CA LYS A 260 19.59 -0.67 -3.68
C LYS A 260 19.20 -0.63 -2.20
N THR A 261 20.01 0.02 -1.37
CA THR A 261 19.57 0.43 -0.04
C THR A 261 18.61 1.62 -0.18
N TYR A 262 17.41 1.47 0.38
CA TYR A 262 16.40 2.52 0.36
C TYR A 262 15.58 2.51 1.64
N TYR A 263 14.89 3.61 1.91
CA TYR A 263 14.03 3.74 3.09
C TYR A 263 12.58 3.68 2.65
N THR A 264 11.75 2.86 3.30
CA THR A 264 10.32 2.66 2.99
C THR A 264 9.42 3.56 3.82
N SER A 265 9.83 3.92 5.02
CA SER A 265 9.13 4.89 5.86
C SER A 265 10.05 5.47 6.93
N SER A 266 9.66 6.63 7.45
CA SER A 266 10.08 7.07 8.76
C SER A 266 9.17 6.43 9.80
N ILE A 267 9.76 5.85 10.83
CA ILE A 267 9.06 5.21 11.95
C ILE A 267 9.45 5.92 13.24
N GLY A 268 8.59 5.95 14.26
CA GLY A 268 8.90 6.60 15.55
C GLY A 268 8.97 8.13 15.52
N THR A 269 9.46 8.73 16.61
CA THR A 269 9.43 10.18 16.89
C THR A 269 10.72 10.93 16.59
N THR A 270 11.73 10.25 16.02
CA THR A 270 13.03 10.87 15.73
C THR A 270 13.47 10.62 14.29
N ALA A 271 14.37 11.47 13.80
CA ALA A 271 14.97 11.34 12.48
C ALA A 271 15.84 10.09 12.28
N LEU A 272 16.11 9.34 13.36
CA LEU A 272 16.97 8.15 13.34
C LEU A 272 16.18 6.86 13.07
N ALA A 273 14.88 6.86 13.35
CA ALA A 273 14.05 5.69 13.19
C ALA A 273 13.47 5.66 11.76
N LYS A 274 14.09 4.83 10.90
CA LYS A 274 13.73 4.66 9.49
C LYS A 274 13.62 3.18 9.18
N SER A 275 12.55 2.77 8.51
CA SER A 275 12.44 1.44 7.94
C SER A 275 13.28 1.35 6.68
N ILE A 276 14.13 0.34 6.62
CA ILE A 276 14.94 0.01 5.44
C ILE A 276 14.10 -0.93 4.57
N GLY A 277 14.11 -0.70 3.26
CA GLY A 277 13.44 -1.59 2.31
C GLY A 277 14.18 -2.91 2.15
N GLU A 278 13.53 -3.88 1.51
CA GLU A 278 14.13 -5.19 1.28
C GLU A 278 15.44 -5.08 0.49
N PRO A 279 16.51 -5.80 0.90
CA PRO A 279 17.70 -5.95 0.08
C PRO A 279 17.37 -6.79 -1.16
N PHE A 280 18.36 -7.08 -2.00
CA PHE A 280 18.18 -8.08 -3.05
C PHE A 280 17.61 -9.40 -2.49
N GLN A 281 16.58 -9.94 -3.15
CA GLN A 281 15.99 -11.23 -2.80
C GLN A 281 15.81 -12.09 -4.05
N ALA A 282 16.14 -13.38 -3.94
CA ALA A 282 15.84 -14.39 -4.94
C ALA A 282 14.93 -15.46 -4.33
N ILE A 283 13.76 -15.68 -4.94
CA ILE A 283 12.74 -16.60 -4.45
C ILE A 283 12.38 -17.57 -5.57
N ALA A 284 12.68 -18.85 -5.36
CA ALA A 284 12.28 -19.93 -6.25
C ALA A 284 11.02 -20.64 -5.73
N SER A 285 10.13 -21.06 -6.62
CA SER A 285 8.96 -21.85 -6.26
C SER A 285 8.58 -22.84 -7.37
N ALA A 286 7.92 -23.92 -7.00
CA ALA A 286 7.34 -24.90 -7.91
C ALA A 286 5.87 -25.13 -7.55
N ARG A 287 5.01 -25.29 -8.55
CA ARG A 287 3.58 -25.57 -8.40
C ARG A 287 3.19 -26.68 -9.36
N VAL A 288 2.40 -27.65 -8.89
CA VAL A 288 1.79 -28.71 -9.71
C VAL A 288 0.29 -28.44 -9.80
N ASP A 289 -0.28 -28.55 -11.00
CA ASP A 289 -1.72 -28.47 -11.24
C ASP A 289 -2.29 -29.90 -11.37
N PHE A 290 -3.25 -30.26 -10.51
CA PHE A 290 -3.92 -31.58 -10.45
C PHE A 290 -5.33 -31.55 -11.04
#